data_AF-A0ABD6YUI7-F1
#
_entry.id   AF-A0ABD6YUI7-F1
#
_cell.length_a   1.000
_cell.length_b   1.000
_cell.length_c   1.000
_cell.angle_alpha   90.00
_cell.angle_beta   90.00
_cell.angle_gamma   90.00
#
_symmetry.space_group_name_H-M   'P 1'
#
loop_
_entity.id
_entity.type
_entity.pdbx_description
1 polymer ?
#
loop_
_entity_poly.entity_id
_entity_poly.type
_entity_poly.pdbx_seq_one_letter_code
_entity_poly.pdbx_strand_id
1 'polypeptide(L)'
;MNSLTKENYLKALFHLANSENEISVKDLSDNLGIRMPSVNSMMKKFSTEGWVIYESYKPLILTEQGRRKAALIVRKHRLTEMFLVEKMGFGWEEVHDIAEEIEHIQSPVFFDKIDEILNFPKTDPHGSPIPDKEGNIIKNNYFKLSECKIGESVEFVGLTASSDDFLRFLNNKKLPLGTYITILENEPFDGSKRVKYDDQEESFSQVVLEKILVKKQ
;
A
#
# COMPACT_ATOMS: atom_id res chain seq x y z
N MET A 1 7.74 -11.20 22.38
CA MET A 1 6.42 -10.72 21.94
C MET A 1 6.58 -9.28 21.44
N ASN A 2 6.04 -8.93 20.28
CA ASN A 2 6.10 -7.55 19.79
C ASN A 2 4.94 -6.77 20.40
N SER A 3 5.18 -5.53 20.81
CA SER A 3 4.07 -4.63 21.13
C SER A 3 3.48 -4.07 19.83
N LEU A 4 2.22 -3.65 19.89
CA LEU A 4 1.54 -2.83 18.88
C LEU A 4 2.48 -1.76 18.29
N THR A 5 3.13 -1.00 19.17
CA THR A 5 4.10 0.02 18.78
C THR A 5 5.23 -0.52 17.92
N LYS A 6 5.82 -1.68 18.24
CA LYS A 6 6.90 -2.24 17.42
C LYS A 6 6.42 -2.63 16.04
N GLU A 7 5.20 -3.16 15.93
CA GLU A 7 4.62 -3.59 14.66
C GLU A 7 4.35 -2.37 13.76
N ASN A 8 3.84 -1.28 14.30
CA ASN A 8 3.63 -0.03 13.56
C ASN A 8 4.94 0.56 13.02
N TYR A 9 6.02 0.53 13.81
CA TYR A 9 7.34 0.94 13.32
C TYR A 9 7.87 0.05 12.20
N LEU A 10 7.70 -1.28 12.31
CA LEU A 10 8.11 -2.21 11.27
C LEU A 10 7.33 -1.98 9.98
N LYS A 11 6.01 -1.78 10.08
CA LYS A 11 5.15 -1.45 8.93
C LYS A 11 5.58 -0.14 8.26
N ALA A 12 5.83 0.91 9.03
CA ALA A 12 6.34 2.18 8.50
C ALA A 12 7.71 2.03 7.82
N LEU A 13 8.65 1.32 8.45
CA LEU A 13 9.95 1.00 7.85
C LEU A 13 9.80 0.26 6.51
N PHE A 14 8.85 -0.65 6.41
CA PHE A 14 8.59 -1.42 5.19
C PHE A 14 8.10 -0.53 4.05
N HIS A 15 7.19 0.40 4.32
CA HIS A 15 6.63 1.29 3.31
C HIS A 15 7.60 2.40 2.89
N LEU A 16 8.48 2.85 3.79
CA LEU A 16 9.45 3.92 3.54
C LEU A 16 10.78 3.44 2.94
N ALA A 17 11.05 2.13 2.98
CA ALA A 17 12.27 1.56 2.42
C ALA A 17 12.38 1.83 0.91
N ASN A 18 13.49 2.45 0.50
CA ASN A 18 13.81 2.64 -0.91
C ASN A 18 14.32 1.32 -1.55
N SER A 19 14.75 1.37 -2.81
CA SER A 19 15.29 0.20 -3.54
C SER A 19 16.53 -0.43 -2.89
N GLU A 20 17.25 0.31 -2.05
CA GLU A 20 18.45 -0.12 -1.32
C GLU A 20 18.13 -0.50 0.14
N ASN A 21 16.84 -0.53 0.52
CA ASN A 21 16.33 -0.75 1.88
C ASN A 21 16.76 0.32 2.88
N GLU A 22 17.07 1.53 2.42
CA GLU A 22 17.40 2.66 3.26
C GLU A 22 16.15 3.46 3.64
N ILE A 23 16.13 3.97 4.87
CA ILE A 23 15.05 4.80 5.43
C ILE A 23 15.65 6.03 6.13
N SER A 24 15.10 7.19 5.82
CA SER A 24 15.37 8.44 6.53
C SER A 24 14.69 8.43 7.91
N VAL A 25 15.45 8.74 8.96
CA VAL A 25 14.89 8.89 10.33
C VAL A 25 13.82 9.98 10.35
N LYS A 26 13.98 11.04 9.55
CA LYS A 26 13.02 12.13 9.46
C LYS A 26 11.71 11.63 8.86
N ASP A 27 11.78 10.90 7.75
CA ASP A 27 10.59 10.41 7.04
C ASP A 27 9.83 9.41 7.92
N LEU A 28 10.55 8.57 8.68
CA LEU A 28 9.95 7.68 9.67
C LEU A 28 9.27 8.45 10.81
N SER A 29 9.88 9.55 11.28
CA SER A 29 9.32 10.44 12.30
C SER A 29 8.02 11.09 11.82
N ASP A 30 8.04 11.63 10.60
CA ASP A 30 6.94 12.34 9.98
C ASP A 30 5.78 11.38 9.67
N ASN A 31 6.07 10.20 9.13
CA ASN A 31 5.07 9.17 8.83
C ASN A 31 4.34 8.64 10.08
N LEU A 32 5.08 8.42 11.16
CA LEU A 32 4.50 7.91 12.42
C LEU A 32 3.93 9.03 13.32
N GLY A 33 4.11 10.31 12.97
CA GLY A 33 3.63 11.43 13.78
C GLY A 33 4.30 11.52 15.17
N ILE A 34 5.54 11.04 15.29
CA ILE A 34 6.28 10.97 16.56
C ILE A 34 7.56 11.78 16.49
N ARG A 35 8.16 12.06 17.64
CA ARG A 35 9.42 12.83 17.72
C ARG A 35 10.64 11.97 17.39
N MET A 36 11.61 12.54 16.67
CA MET A 36 12.86 11.87 16.30
C MET A 36 13.62 11.19 17.45
N PRO A 37 13.68 11.73 18.69
CA PRO A 37 14.33 11.03 19.80
C PRO A 37 13.66 9.68 20.14
N SER A 38 12.33 9.60 20.01
CA SER A 38 11.57 8.35 20.18
C SER A 38 11.91 7.36 19.08
N VAL A 39 11.99 7.84 17.83
CA VAL A 39 12.43 7.03 16.68
C VAL A 39 13.82 6.46 16.92
N ASN A 40 14.80 7.30 17.25
CA ASN A 40 16.16 6.88 17.53
C ASN A 40 16.25 5.84 18.65
N SER A 41 15.48 6.01 19.72
CA SER A 41 15.41 5.04 20.82
C SER A 41 14.91 3.67 20.34
N MET A 42 13.83 3.66 19.54
CA MET A 42 13.30 2.42 18.96
C MET A 42 14.26 1.79 17.95
N MET A 43 14.94 2.58 17.12
CA MET A 43 15.88 2.08 16.12
C MET A 43 17.12 1.45 16.77
N LYS A 44 17.62 2.01 17.88
CA LYS A 44 18.67 1.36 18.68
C LYS A 44 18.21 -0.01 19.20
N LYS A 45 16.96 -0.11 19.66
CA LYS A 45 16.39 -1.39 20.09
C LYS A 45 16.24 -2.38 18.93
N PHE A 46 15.76 -1.93 17.77
CA PHE A 46 15.65 -2.79 16.58
C PHE A 46 17.01 -3.25 16.07
N SER A 47 18.04 -2.43 16.21
CA SER A 47 19.42 -2.81 15.93
C SER A 47 19.92 -3.91 16.85
N THR A 48 19.66 -3.82 18.17
CA THR A 48 19.99 -4.93 19.09
C THR A 48 19.20 -6.21 18.80
N GLU A 49 18.02 -6.10 18.18
CA GLU A 49 17.17 -7.24 17.78
C GLU A 49 17.49 -7.75 16.36
N GLY A 50 18.44 -7.14 15.65
CA GLY A 50 18.88 -7.55 14.31
C GLY A 50 17.96 -7.12 13.17
N TRP A 51 16.97 -6.26 13.42
CA TRP A 51 15.96 -5.88 12.42
C TRP A 51 16.36 -4.68 11.57
N VAL A 52 17.22 -3.81 12.09
CA VAL A 52 17.66 -2.58 11.42
C VAL A 52 19.15 -2.38 11.67
N ILE A 53 19.92 -1.95 10.68
CA ILE A 53 21.26 -1.43 10.90
C ILE A 53 21.12 0.06 11.25
N TYR A 54 21.59 0.43 12.43
CA TYR A 54 21.55 1.79 12.94
C TYR A 54 22.97 2.30 13.14
N GLU A 55 23.34 3.34 12.38
CA GLU A 55 24.60 4.04 12.52
C GLU A 55 24.34 5.56 12.58
N SER A 56 25.05 6.25 13.48
CA SER A 56 24.93 7.69 13.61
C SER A 56 25.23 8.39 12.28
N TYR A 57 24.39 9.36 11.92
CA TYR A 57 24.50 10.17 10.68
C TYR A 57 24.37 9.40 9.36
N LYS A 58 23.97 8.12 9.40
CA LYS A 58 23.66 7.33 8.21
C LYS A 58 22.16 7.05 8.09
N PRO A 59 21.68 6.68 6.90
CA PRO A 59 20.34 6.12 6.74
C PRO A 59 20.15 4.87 7.61
N LEU A 60 18.92 4.63 8.04
CA LEU A 60 18.54 3.36 8.65
C LEU A 60 18.50 2.31 7.54
N ILE A 61 19.05 1.11 7.76
CA ILE A 61 18.94 0.03 6.77
C ILE A 61 18.05 -1.07 7.34
N LEU A 62 16.95 -1.40 6.68
CA LEU A 62 16.09 -2.52 7.08
C LEU A 62 16.79 -3.84 6.70
N THR A 63 17.10 -4.68 7.69
CA THR A 63 17.74 -5.98 7.42
C THR A 63 16.76 -6.94 6.76
N GLU A 64 17.25 -8.03 6.18
CA GLU A 64 16.38 -9.08 5.63
C GLU A 64 15.42 -9.65 6.70
N GLN A 65 15.92 -9.86 7.92
CA GLN A 65 15.09 -10.31 9.04
C GLN A 65 14.01 -9.27 9.40
N GLY A 66 14.37 -7.99 9.49
CA GLY A 66 13.43 -6.90 9.75
C GLY A 66 12.39 -6.78 8.65
N ARG A 67 12.81 -6.87 7.39
CA ARG A 67 11.97 -6.81 6.20
C ARG A 67 10.96 -7.96 6.17
N ARG A 68 11.40 -9.20 6.39
CA ARG A 68 10.50 -10.37 6.48
C ARG A 68 9.46 -10.16 7.58
N LYS A 69 9.89 -9.69 8.74
CA LYS A 69 9.00 -9.48 9.89
C LYS A 69 7.97 -8.38 9.63
N ALA A 70 8.37 -7.29 8.99
CA ALA A 70 7.48 -6.22 8.58
C ALA A 70 6.51 -6.65 7.47
N ALA A 71 7.00 -7.39 6.47
CA ALA A 71 6.18 -7.95 5.41
C ALA A 71 5.06 -8.85 5.95
N LEU A 72 5.33 -9.65 6.99
CA LEU A 72 4.31 -10.48 7.62
C LEU A 72 3.24 -9.66 8.36
N ILE A 73 3.57 -8.49 8.88
CA ILE A 73 2.57 -7.56 9.47
C ILE A 73 1.69 -6.99 8.34
N VAL A 74 2.31 -6.49 7.27
CA VAL A 74 1.59 -5.99 6.08
C VAL A 74 0.70 -7.08 5.46
N ARG A 75 1.16 -8.33 5.44
CA ARG A 75 0.36 -9.47 4.97
C ARG A 75 -0.93 -9.64 5.79
N LYS A 76 -0.84 -9.56 7.12
CA LYS A 76 -2.02 -9.67 7.99
C LYS A 76 -3.00 -8.54 7.76
N HIS A 77 -2.51 -7.30 7.63
CA HIS A 77 -3.31 -6.13 7.29
C HIS A 77 -4.13 -6.38 6.01
N ARG A 78 -3.41 -6.65 4.92
CA ARG A 78 -3.98 -6.80 3.58
C ARG A 78 -4.92 -7.98 3.43
N LEU A 79 -4.62 -9.10 4.08
CA LEU A 79 -5.53 -10.25 4.14
C LEU A 79 -6.82 -9.90 4.89
N THR A 80 -6.71 -9.11 5.95
CA THR A 80 -7.87 -8.68 6.73
C THR A 80 -8.75 -7.73 5.90
N GLU A 81 -8.16 -6.71 5.27
CA GLU A 81 -8.90 -5.82 4.37
C GLU A 81 -9.63 -6.61 3.27
N MET A 82 -8.92 -7.54 2.63
CA MET A 82 -9.49 -8.40 1.59
C MET A 82 -10.63 -9.26 2.13
N PHE A 83 -10.50 -9.83 3.32
CA PHE A 83 -11.55 -10.62 3.96
C PHE A 83 -12.80 -9.78 4.26
N LEU A 84 -12.61 -8.58 4.81
CA LEU A 84 -13.71 -7.67 5.15
C LEU A 84 -14.51 -7.27 3.90
N VAL A 85 -13.83 -6.96 2.80
CA VAL A 85 -14.49 -6.65 1.52
C VAL A 85 -15.16 -7.89 0.92
N GLU A 86 -14.39 -8.95 0.64
CA GLU A 86 -14.85 -10.09 -0.16
C GLU A 86 -15.84 -11.01 0.56
N LYS A 87 -15.72 -11.15 1.89
CA LYS A 87 -16.52 -12.12 2.66
C LYS A 87 -17.53 -11.47 3.59
N MET A 88 -17.29 -10.24 4.02
CA MET A 88 -18.19 -9.53 4.93
C MET A 88 -18.95 -8.38 4.27
N GLY A 89 -18.59 -8.00 3.04
CA GLY A 89 -19.33 -7.01 2.25
C GLY A 89 -19.11 -5.56 2.71
N PHE A 90 -18.00 -5.27 3.39
CA PHE A 90 -17.61 -3.89 3.72
C PHE A 90 -17.19 -3.13 2.46
N GLY A 91 -17.37 -1.81 2.46
CA GLY A 91 -16.74 -0.94 1.49
C GLY A 91 -15.22 -0.94 1.68
N TRP A 92 -14.46 -0.96 0.59
CA TRP A 92 -13.00 -0.83 0.62
C TRP A 92 -12.50 0.47 1.27
N GLU A 93 -13.35 1.49 1.44
CA GLU A 93 -13.08 2.71 2.20
C GLU A 93 -13.29 2.59 3.71
N GLU A 94 -13.79 1.45 4.19
CA GLU A 94 -14.17 1.25 5.60
C GLU A 94 -13.25 0.25 6.33
N VAL A 95 -12.38 -0.45 5.58
CA VAL A 95 -11.66 -1.62 6.09
C VAL A 95 -10.33 -1.30 6.77
N HIS A 96 -9.73 -0.14 6.50
CA HIS A 96 -8.38 0.18 6.96
C HIS A 96 -8.29 0.18 8.49
N ASP A 97 -9.14 0.96 9.17
CA ASP A 97 -9.12 1.06 10.63
C ASP A 97 -9.40 -0.29 11.32
N ILE A 98 -10.30 -1.09 10.75
CA ILE A 98 -10.62 -2.43 11.26
C ILE A 98 -9.43 -3.38 11.07
N ALA A 99 -8.75 -3.31 9.93
CA ALA A 99 -7.57 -4.11 9.64
C ALA A 99 -6.38 -3.74 10.54
N GLU A 100 -6.19 -2.46 10.86
CA GLU A 100 -5.21 -2.00 11.86
C GLU A 100 -5.46 -2.63 13.23
N GLU A 101 -6.70 -2.78 13.68
CA GLU A 101 -6.97 -3.44 14.96
C GLU A 101 -6.67 -4.94 14.93
N ILE A 102 -7.02 -5.61 13.84
CA ILE A 102 -6.95 -7.07 13.71
C ILE A 102 -5.53 -7.56 13.42
N GLU A 103 -4.71 -6.83 12.65
CA GLU A 103 -3.38 -7.30 12.22
C GLU A 103 -2.44 -7.65 13.39
N HIS A 104 -2.66 -7.05 14.56
CA HIS A 104 -1.85 -7.27 15.75
C HIS A 104 -2.15 -8.57 16.49
N ILE A 105 -3.19 -9.30 16.09
CA ILE A 105 -3.50 -10.63 16.62
C ILE A 105 -2.29 -11.56 16.37
N GLN A 106 -1.83 -12.23 17.43
CA GLN A 106 -0.66 -13.12 17.41
C GLN A 106 -1.08 -14.57 17.15
N SER A 107 -1.88 -14.80 16.11
CA SER A 107 -2.33 -16.12 15.70
C SER A 107 -2.06 -16.33 14.21
N PRO A 108 -0.91 -16.93 13.83
CA PRO A 108 -0.62 -17.25 12.44
C PRO A 108 -1.70 -18.13 11.80
N VAL A 109 -2.28 -19.07 12.56
CA VAL A 109 -3.34 -19.98 12.10
C VAL A 109 -4.60 -19.20 11.70
N PHE A 110 -4.93 -18.10 12.38
CA PHE A 110 -6.07 -17.25 12.02
C PHE A 110 -5.91 -16.65 10.62
N PHE A 111 -4.75 -16.02 10.36
CA PHE A 111 -4.47 -15.41 9.06
C PHE A 111 -4.25 -16.43 7.95
N ASP A 112 -3.68 -17.60 8.28
CA ASP A 112 -3.59 -18.72 7.34
C ASP A 112 -4.97 -19.20 6.90
N LYS A 113 -5.95 -19.23 7.82
CA LYS A 113 -7.32 -19.60 7.46
C LYS A 113 -8.03 -18.53 6.66
N ILE A 114 -7.79 -17.24 6.95
CA ILE A 114 -8.27 -16.13 6.13
C ILE A 114 -7.75 -16.26 4.68
N ASP A 115 -6.44 -16.47 4.52
CA ASP A 115 -5.81 -16.63 3.20
C ASP A 115 -6.41 -17.80 2.41
N GLU A 116 -6.67 -18.93 3.06
CA GLU A 116 -7.34 -20.09 2.47
C GLU A 116 -8.79 -19.77 2.07
N ILE A 117 -9.58 -19.12 2.94
CA ILE A 117 -10.97 -18.73 2.65
C ILE A 117 -11.06 -17.76 1.46
N LEU A 118 -10.05 -16.91 1.30
CA LEU A 118 -9.90 -15.98 0.19
C LEU A 118 -9.34 -16.64 -1.08
N ASN A 119 -9.02 -17.94 -1.05
CA ASN A 119 -8.39 -18.68 -2.14
C ASN A 119 -7.03 -18.08 -2.58
N PHE A 120 -6.20 -17.74 -1.59
CA PHE A 120 -4.81 -17.28 -1.77
C PHE A 120 -4.66 -16.03 -2.66
N PRO A 121 -5.34 -14.91 -2.32
CA PRO A 121 -5.31 -13.68 -3.12
C PRO A 121 -3.89 -13.12 -3.22
N LYS A 122 -3.61 -12.45 -4.34
CA LYS A 122 -2.30 -11.83 -4.60
C LYS A 122 -2.27 -10.34 -4.33
N THR A 123 -3.43 -9.71 -4.20
CA THR A 123 -3.58 -8.28 -3.94
C THR A 123 -4.70 -8.06 -2.93
N ASP A 124 -4.62 -6.95 -2.21
CA ASP A 124 -5.70 -6.44 -1.36
C ASP A 124 -6.77 -5.73 -2.20
N PRO A 125 -7.87 -5.24 -1.58
CA PRO A 125 -8.94 -4.54 -2.29
C PRO A 125 -8.49 -3.26 -3.00
N HIS A 126 -7.37 -2.66 -2.60
CA HIS A 126 -6.83 -1.44 -3.20
C HIS A 126 -5.78 -1.74 -4.28
N GLY A 127 -5.54 -3.02 -4.60
CA GLY A 127 -4.64 -3.48 -5.65
C GLY A 127 -3.17 -3.58 -5.22
N SER A 128 -2.88 -3.40 -3.92
CA SER A 128 -1.52 -3.57 -3.41
C SER A 128 -1.18 -5.04 -3.16
N PRO A 129 0.07 -5.49 -3.42
CA PRO A 129 0.41 -6.91 -3.40
C PRO A 129 0.42 -7.49 -1.99
N ILE A 130 -0.18 -8.66 -1.80
CA ILE A 130 -0.13 -9.38 -0.52
C ILE A 130 1.21 -10.13 -0.43
N PRO A 131 2.07 -9.84 0.56
CA PRO A 131 3.30 -10.61 0.76
C PRO A 131 2.97 -12.09 1.02
N ASP A 132 3.82 -13.02 0.59
CA ASP A 132 3.64 -14.45 0.90
C ASP A 132 4.03 -14.78 2.36
N LYS A 133 3.94 -16.06 2.74
CA LYS A 133 4.29 -16.54 4.10
C LYS A 133 5.79 -16.40 4.44
N GLU A 134 6.63 -16.15 3.45
CA GLU A 134 8.05 -15.86 3.63
C GLU A 134 8.36 -14.36 3.64
N GLY A 135 7.36 -13.52 3.37
CA GLY A 135 7.49 -12.07 3.29
C GLY A 135 7.94 -11.58 1.92
N ASN A 136 7.92 -12.43 0.89
CA ASN A 136 8.24 -12.01 -0.47
C ASN A 136 7.06 -11.26 -1.08
N ILE A 137 7.35 -10.17 -1.78
CA ILE A 137 6.39 -9.42 -2.59
C ILE A 137 6.68 -9.67 -4.06
N ILE A 138 5.67 -10.12 -4.79
CA ILE A 138 5.69 -10.14 -6.25
C ILE A 138 5.46 -8.69 -6.70
N LYS A 139 6.49 -8.10 -7.33
CA LYS A 139 6.35 -6.77 -7.94
C LYS A 139 5.52 -6.90 -9.21
N ASN A 140 4.48 -6.09 -9.29
CA ASN A 140 3.71 -5.94 -10.51
C ASN A 140 4.30 -4.81 -11.37
N ASN A 141 4.29 -4.95 -12.69
CA ASN A 141 4.67 -3.89 -13.63
C ASN A 141 3.51 -2.91 -13.81
N TYR A 142 3.11 -2.27 -12.72
CA TYR A 142 2.12 -1.19 -12.73
C TYR A 142 2.82 0.14 -12.93
N PHE A 143 2.14 1.07 -13.61
CA PHE A 143 2.60 2.44 -13.83
C PHE A 143 1.44 3.40 -13.62
N LYS A 144 1.71 4.70 -13.46
CA LYS A 144 0.66 5.67 -13.16
C LYS A 144 -0.16 6.00 -14.40
N LEU A 145 -1.45 6.32 -14.20
CA LEU A 145 -2.31 6.79 -15.29
C LEU A 145 -1.80 8.14 -15.88
N SER A 146 -1.10 8.94 -15.06
CA SER A 146 -0.42 10.17 -15.52
C SER A 146 0.68 9.91 -16.57
N GLU A 147 1.22 8.69 -16.66
CA GLU A 147 2.24 8.33 -17.65
C GLU A 147 1.65 7.90 -19.01
N CYS A 148 0.34 7.63 -19.07
CA CYS A 148 -0.33 7.16 -20.28
C CYS A 148 -0.42 8.23 -21.38
N LYS A 149 -0.30 7.82 -22.64
CA LYS A 149 -0.42 8.71 -23.81
C LYS A 149 -1.84 8.69 -24.38
N ILE A 150 -2.18 9.75 -25.14
CA ILE A 150 -3.44 9.83 -25.88
C ILE A 150 -3.61 8.58 -26.75
N GLY A 151 -4.80 7.98 -26.70
CA GLY A 151 -5.16 6.76 -27.41
C GLY A 151 -4.78 5.45 -26.70
N GLU A 152 -3.98 5.49 -25.62
CA GLU A 152 -3.72 4.28 -24.83
C GLU A 152 -4.96 3.89 -24.02
N SER A 153 -5.26 2.58 -24.01
CA SER A 153 -6.28 1.96 -23.17
C SER A 153 -5.60 1.02 -22.18
N VAL A 154 -5.91 1.18 -20.89
CA VAL A 154 -5.21 0.53 -19.78
C VAL A 154 -6.21 0.07 -18.71
N GLU A 155 -5.87 -0.98 -17.97
CA GLU A 155 -6.71 -1.51 -16.88
C GLU A 155 -6.33 -0.83 -15.56
N PHE A 156 -7.32 -0.31 -14.83
CA PHE A 156 -7.16 0.20 -13.47
C PHE A 156 -6.96 -0.95 -12.48
N VAL A 157 -5.79 -1.05 -11.85
CA VAL A 157 -5.42 -2.24 -11.08
C VAL A 157 -4.99 -1.97 -9.64
N GLY A 158 -4.82 -0.71 -9.26
CA GLY A 158 -4.55 -0.39 -7.86
C GLY A 158 -4.24 1.08 -7.63
N LEU A 159 -3.83 1.40 -6.41
CA LEU A 159 -3.58 2.77 -5.97
C LEU A 159 -2.13 2.95 -5.51
N THR A 160 -1.53 4.10 -5.79
CA THR A 160 -0.22 4.45 -5.21
C THR A 160 -0.34 4.73 -3.71
N ALA A 161 -1.44 5.37 -3.32
CA ALA A 161 -1.85 5.58 -1.94
C ALA A 161 -3.38 5.75 -1.90
N SER A 162 -4.02 5.11 -0.93
CA SER A 162 -5.44 5.26 -0.64
C SER A 162 -5.66 6.26 0.51
N SER A 163 -6.78 6.96 0.44
CA SER A 163 -7.34 7.73 1.55
C SER A 163 -8.86 7.64 1.43
N ASP A 164 -9.59 7.69 2.54
CA ASP A 164 -11.06 7.54 2.54
C ASP A 164 -11.72 8.51 1.55
N ASP A 165 -11.32 9.78 1.54
CA ASP A 165 -11.83 10.78 0.60
C ASP A 165 -11.60 10.40 -0.86
N PHE A 166 -10.46 9.79 -1.16
CA PHE A 166 -10.12 9.39 -2.52
C PHE A 166 -10.88 8.12 -2.93
N LEU A 167 -11.04 7.16 -2.02
CA LEU A 167 -11.85 5.97 -2.26
C LEU A 167 -13.32 6.32 -2.45
N ARG A 168 -13.87 7.25 -1.63
CA ARG A 168 -15.23 7.79 -1.82
C ARG A 168 -15.37 8.55 -3.14
N PHE A 169 -14.35 9.31 -3.55
CA PHE A 169 -14.31 9.92 -4.88
C PHE A 169 -14.45 8.85 -5.99
N LEU A 170 -13.67 7.78 -5.94
CA LEU A 170 -13.74 6.68 -6.92
C LEU A 170 -15.09 5.95 -6.92
N ASN A 171 -15.68 5.72 -5.74
CA ASN A 171 -17.02 5.15 -5.59
C ASN A 171 -18.08 6.04 -6.27
N ASN A 172 -18.01 7.37 -6.08
CA ASN A 172 -18.92 8.31 -6.72
C ASN A 172 -18.77 8.32 -8.26
N LYS A 173 -17.55 8.10 -8.76
CA LYS A 173 -17.27 7.92 -10.19
C LYS A 173 -17.67 6.55 -10.73
N LYS A 174 -18.04 5.60 -9.86
CA LYS A 174 -18.30 4.19 -10.20
C LYS A 174 -17.11 3.58 -10.94
N LEU A 175 -15.91 3.84 -10.45
CA LEU A 175 -14.65 3.40 -11.06
C LEU A 175 -13.99 2.31 -10.18
N PRO A 176 -14.46 1.06 -10.20
CA PRO A 176 -13.82 -0.03 -9.47
C PRO A 176 -12.52 -0.48 -10.14
N LEU A 177 -11.70 -1.23 -9.39
CA LEU A 177 -10.58 -1.97 -9.99
C LEU A 177 -11.08 -2.92 -11.09
N GLY A 178 -10.23 -3.15 -12.09
CA GLY A 178 -10.53 -3.90 -13.31
C GLY A 178 -11.16 -3.04 -14.43
N THR A 179 -11.52 -1.79 -14.16
CA THR A 179 -12.09 -0.90 -15.18
C THR A 179 -11.05 -0.52 -16.23
N TYR A 180 -11.42 -0.55 -17.51
CA TYR A 180 -10.58 -0.06 -18.59
C TYR A 180 -10.76 1.44 -18.80
N ILE A 181 -9.64 2.17 -18.82
CA ILE A 181 -9.59 3.62 -18.99
C ILE A 181 -8.82 3.93 -20.27
N THR A 182 -9.42 4.74 -21.13
CA THR A 182 -8.80 5.25 -22.37
C THR A 182 -8.49 6.73 -22.22
N ILE A 183 -7.26 7.15 -22.57
CA ILE A 183 -6.89 8.57 -22.59
C ILE A 183 -7.36 9.20 -23.90
N LEU A 184 -8.24 10.20 -23.80
CA LEU A 184 -8.75 10.91 -24.97
C LEU A 184 -7.91 12.15 -25.28
N GLU A 185 -7.59 12.95 -24.27
CA GLU A 185 -6.87 14.21 -24.41
C GLU A 185 -5.98 14.47 -23.20
N ASN A 186 -4.99 15.36 -23.38
CA ASN A 186 -4.10 15.84 -22.34
C ASN A 186 -4.11 17.38 -22.35
N GLU A 187 -4.37 18.00 -21.20
CA GLU A 187 -4.30 19.44 -21.00
C GLU A 187 -2.89 19.83 -20.51
N PRO A 188 -2.05 20.46 -21.37
CA PRO A 188 -0.66 20.75 -21.00
C PRO A 188 -0.52 21.77 -19.86
N PHE A 189 -1.53 22.61 -19.60
CA PHE A 189 -1.44 23.66 -18.59
C PHE A 189 -1.37 23.09 -17.16
N ASP A 190 -2.23 22.13 -16.82
CA ASP A 190 -2.35 21.57 -15.46
C ASP A 190 -2.08 20.06 -15.38
N GLY A 191 -1.83 19.40 -16.52
CA GLY A 191 -1.60 17.96 -16.61
C GLY A 191 -2.87 17.12 -16.49
N SER A 192 -4.06 17.73 -16.42
CA SER A 192 -5.31 16.99 -16.42
C SER A 192 -5.51 16.25 -17.74
N LYS A 193 -6.23 15.13 -17.68
CA LYS A 193 -6.53 14.31 -18.86
C LYS A 193 -8.02 14.06 -18.94
N ARG A 194 -8.56 14.20 -20.16
CA ARG A 194 -9.89 13.70 -20.47
C ARG A 194 -9.79 12.20 -20.69
N VAL A 195 -10.55 11.44 -19.91
CA VAL A 195 -10.54 9.99 -19.91
C VAL A 195 -11.92 9.45 -20.27
N LYS A 196 -11.93 8.27 -20.86
CA LYS A 196 -13.15 7.48 -21.10
C LYS A 196 -13.05 6.16 -20.39
N TYR A 197 -14.11 5.79 -19.67
CA TYR A 197 -14.28 4.47 -19.07
C TYR A 197 -15.77 4.13 -19.07
N ASP A 198 -16.10 2.88 -19.39
CA ASP A 198 -17.47 2.47 -19.68
C ASP A 198 -18.17 3.45 -20.67
N ASP A 199 -19.33 3.97 -20.29
CA ASP A 199 -20.09 4.99 -21.04
C ASP A 199 -19.84 6.42 -20.56
N GLN A 200 -18.85 6.64 -19.69
CA GLN A 200 -18.53 7.95 -19.12
C GLN A 200 -17.31 8.58 -19.80
N GLU A 201 -17.37 9.91 -19.97
CA GLU A 201 -16.23 10.73 -20.34
C GLU A 201 -16.07 11.87 -19.33
N GLU A 202 -14.91 11.97 -18.70
CA GLU A 202 -14.66 12.94 -17.64
C GLU A 202 -13.23 13.49 -17.69
N SER A 203 -12.99 14.62 -17.02
CA SER A 203 -11.64 15.13 -16.81
C SER A 203 -11.11 14.71 -15.44
N PHE A 204 -9.95 14.06 -15.42
CA PHE A 204 -9.20 13.73 -14.22
C PHE A 204 -8.03 14.69 -14.05
N SER A 205 -7.93 15.30 -12.87
CA SER A 205 -6.80 16.17 -12.53
C SER A 205 -5.50 15.37 -12.40
N GLN A 206 -4.35 16.05 -12.51
CA GLN A 206 -3.04 15.44 -12.29
C GLN A 206 -2.99 14.67 -10.95
N VAL A 207 -3.61 15.20 -9.89
CA VAL A 207 -3.64 14.56 -8.57
C VAL A 207 -4.36 13.20 -8.60
N VAL A 208 -5.46 13.08 -9.35
CA VAL A 208 -6.17 11.80 -9.53
C VAL A 208 -5.32 10.84 -10.36
N LEU A 209 -4.75 11.33 -11.46
CA LEU A 209 -3.94 10.53 -12.40
C LEU A 209 -2.68 9.93 -11.74
N GLU A 210 -2.05 10.66 -10.82
CA GLU A 210 -0.87 10.21 -10.07
C GLU A 210 -1.20 9.13 -9.01
N LYS A 211 -2.47 9.05 -8.59
CA LYS A 211 -2.94 8.09 -7.59
C LYS A 211 -3.39 6.76 -8.18
N ILE A 212 -3.79 6.74 -9.45
CA ILE A 212 -4.28 5.56 -10.16
C ILE A 212 -3.10 4.79 -10.76
N LEU A 213 -2.94 3.53 -10.34
CA LEU A 213 -2.04 2.56 -10.98
C LEU A 213 -2.79 1.74 -12.03
N VAL A 214 -2.14 1.59 -13.18
CA VAL A 214 -2.65 0.87 -14.33
C VAL A 214 -1.65 -0.15 -14.85
N LYS A 215 -2.15 -1.09 -15.65
CA LYS A 215 -1.32 -1.98 -16.48
C LYS A 215 -1.79 -1.92 -17.93
N LYS A 216 -0.86 -2.18 -18.86
CA LYS A 216 -1.21 -2.36 -20.28
C LYS A 216 -2.00 -3.65 -20.46
N GLN A 217 -2.83 -3.63 -21.49
CA GLN A 217 -3.49 -4.81 -22.03
C GLN A 217 -2.47 -5.85 -22.52
#